data_AF-A0A4V1TIW0-F1
#
_entry.id   AF-A0A4V1TIW0-F1
#
_cell.length_a   1.000
_cell.length_b   1.000
_cell.length_c   1.000
_cell.angle_alpha   90.00
_cell.angle_beta   90.00
_cell.angle_gamma   90.00
#
_symmetry.space_group_name_H-M   'P 1'
#
loop_
_entity.id
_entity.type
_entity.pdbx_description
1 polymer ?
#
loop_
_entity_poly.entity_id
_entity_poly.type
_entity_poly.pdbx_seq_one_letter_code
_entity_poly.pdbx_strand_id
1 'polypeptide(L)'
;GRLLQIGADAELETIAADQTLVMRTHGYEDRFGVVLERSVTLMAEGKTLVGQDKFIHSRRVSGACAIRFHLAHQTEVQDAGDLLRLKLASGAVWTFLWEGADMRIEDSVRQSAYFGFHRTRQIVLDVLAADANEVSWIFTLEEA
;
A
#
# COMPACT_ATOMS: atom_id res chain seq x y z
N GLY A 1 -7.38 11.98 -26.09
CA GLY A 1 -6.34 12.98 -25.78
C GLY A 1 -5.03 12.26 -25.56
N ARG A 2 -3.91 12.82 -26.02
CA ARG A 2 -2.57 12.24 -25.79
C ARG A 2 -2.21 12.45 -24.32
N LEU A 3 -1.82 11.39 -23.61
CA LEU A 3 -1.25 11.51 -22.28
C LEU A 3 0.10 12.25 -22.40
N LEU A 4 0.22 13.36 -21.67
CA LEU A 4 1.49 14.08 -21.55
C LEU A 4 2.22 13.50 -20.36
N GLN A 5 3.45 13.05 -20.60
CA GLN A 5 4.34 12.64 -19.54
C GLN A 5 4.87 13.89 -18.84
N ILE A 6 4.76 13.92 -17.51
CA ILE A 6 5.25 15.00 -16.66
C ILE A 6 6.27 14.39 -15.71
N GLY A 7 7.47 14.97 -15.64
CA GLY A 7 8.54 14.51 -14.76
C GLY A 7 9.35 13.34 -15.32
N ALA A 8 10.26 12.83 -14.49
CA ALA A 8 11.09 11.67 -14.80
C ALA A 8 10.26 10.38 -14.85
N ASP A 9 10.75 9.39 -15.61
CA ASP A 9 10.13 8.07 -15.72
C ASP A 9 10.12 7.34 -14.37
N ALA A 10 9.09 6.53 -14.14
CA ALA A 10 9.09 5.63 -13.00
C ALA A 10 10.17 4.55 -13.20
N GLU A 11 10.85 4.21 -12.11
CA GLU A 11 11.90 3.18 -12.12
C GLU A 11 11.37 1.91 -11.46
N LEU A 12 11.70 0.75 -12.04
CA LEU A 12 11.34 -0.55 -11.50
C LEU A 12 12.56 -1.47 -11.54
N GLU A 13 12.85 -2.13 -10.41
CA GLU A 13 13.96 -3.06 -10.25
C GLU A 13 13.50 -4.30 -9.50
N THR A 14 13.92 -5.48 -9.95
CA THR A 14 13.67 -6.76 -9.26
C THR A 14 14.96 -7.29 -8.66
N ILE A 15 14.94 -7.54 -7.35
CA ILE A 15 16.05 -8.16 -6.60
C ILE A 15 15.67 -9.63 -6.36
N ALA A 16 16.14 -10.51 -7.23
CA ALA A 16 15.71 -11.91 -7.25
C ALA A 16 16.15 -12.70 -5.99
N ALA A 17 17.32 -12.38 -5.42
CA ALA A 17 17.83 -13.04 -4.22
C ALA A 17 16.86 -12.93 -3.03
N ASP A 18 16.18 -11.79 -2.91
CA ASP A 18 15.27 -11.47 -1.81
C ASP A 18 13.79 -11.48 -2.25
N GLN A 19 13.47 -12.00 -3.44
CA GLN A 19 12.11 -11.96 -4.02
C GLN A 19 11.43 -10.59 -3.90
N THR A 20 12.19 -9.53 -4.18
CA THR A 20 11.80 -8.14 -3.93
C THR A 20 11.61 -7.36 -5.23
N LEU A 21 10.58 -6.52 -5.28
CA LEU A 21 10.33 -5.53 -6.32
C LEU A 21 10.47 -4.13 -5.71
N VAL A 22 11.34 -3.31 -6.27
CA VAL A 22 11.52 -1.90 -5.91
C VAL A 22 10.94 -1.03 -7.02
N MET A 23 10.12 -0.05 -6.65
CA MET A 23 9.45 0.87 -7.57
C MET A 23 9.65 2.31 -7.07
N ARG A 24 10.10 3.22 -7.95
CA ARG A 24 10.30 4.64 -7.60
C ARG A 24 9.47 5.53 -8.51
N THR A 25 8.79 6.52 -7.92
CA THR A 25 7.98 7.51 -8.66
C THR A 25 8.37 8.94 -8.30
N HIS A 26 8.68 9.71 -9.34
CA HIS A 26 9.09 11.11 -9.25
C HIS A 26 7.91 12.09 -9.43
N GLY A 27 6.69 11.58 -9.64
CA GLY A 27 5.52 12.39 -10.00
C GLY A 27 5.07 13.38 -8.91
N TYR A 28 5.56 13.23 -7.68
CA TYR A 28 5.25 14.10 -6.55
C TYR A 28 6.38 15.07 -6.23
N GLU A 29 7.53 14.95 -6.88
CA GLU A 29 8.71 15.73 -6.55
C GLU A 29 8.44 17.22 -6.75
N ASP A 30 8.00 17.64 -7.94
CA ASP A 30 7.78 19.04 -8.32
C ASP A 30 6.62 19.73 -7.58
N ARG A 31 5.68 18.97 -7.02
CA ARG A 31 4.51 19.54 -6.30
C ARG A 31 4.67 19.48 -4.79
N PHE A 32 5.17 18.36 -4.28
CA PHE A 32 5.19 18.06 -2.85
C PHE A 32 6.59 17.90 -2.28
N GLY A 33 7.63 17.89 -3.11
CA GLY A 33 9.03 17.86 -2.67
C GLY A 33 9.52 16.48 -2.27
N VAL A 34 8.80 15.43 -2.66
CA VAL A 34 9.07 14.05 -2.29
C VAL A 34 9.04 13.13 -3.50
N VAL A 35 10.02 12.24 -3.57
CA VAL A 35 10.01 11.05 -4.43
C VAL A 35 9.59 9.87 -3.57
N LEU A 36 8.64 9.07 -4.05
CA LEU A 36 8.20 7.87 -3.31
C LEU A 36 8.89 6.63 -3.87
N GLU A 37 9.45 5.83 -2.99
CA GLU A 37 10.02 4.52 -3.33
C GLU A 37 9.29 3.44 -2.53
N ARG A 38 8.78 2.43 -3.20
CA ARG A 38 8.18 1.26 -2.58
C ARG A 38 9.05 0.04 -2.83
N SER A 39 9.43 -0.65 -1.77
CA SER A 39 9.88 -2.05 -1.85
C SER A 39 8.72 -2.98 -1.49
N VAL A 40 8.58 -4.09 -2.19
CA VAL A 40 7.65 -5.16 -1.86
C VAL A 40 8.39 -6.49 -1.92
N THR A 41 8.37 -7.23 -0.82
CA THR A 41 9.07 -8.51 -0.65
C THR A 41 8.07 -9.61 -0.38
N LEU A 42 8.13 -10.68 -1.18
CA LEU A 42 7.34 -11.89 -0.96
C LEU A 42 8.18 -12.91 -0.20
N MET A 43 7.68 -13.41 0.93
CA MET A 43 8.38 -14.37 1.78
C MET A 43 7.53 -15.61 2.05
N ALA A 44 8.17 -16.62 2.66
CA ALA A 44 7.51 -17.82 3.14
C ALA A 44 6.60 -18.47 2.08
N GLU A 45 7.13 -18.62 0.86
CA GLU A 45 6.41 -19.24 -0.27
C GLU A 45 5.09 -18.53 -0.61
N GLY A 46 5.03 -17.21 -0.41
CA GLY A 46 3.85 -16.41 -0.72
C GLY A 46 2.88 -16.20 0.43
N LYS A 47 3.22 -16.67 1.63
CA LYS A 47 2.39 -16.52 2.83
C LYS A 47 2.57 -15.19 3.54
N THR A 48 3.66 -14.46 3.26
CA THR A 48 3.91 -13.14 3.82
C THR A 48 4.30 -12.15 2.73
N LEU A 49 3.63 -11.00 2.70
CA LEU A 49 3.93 -9.88 1.83
C LEU A 49 4.34 -8.69 2.70
N VAL A 50 5.59 -8.27 2.60
CA VAL A 50 6.12 -7.09 3.29
C VAL A 50 6.24 -5.96 2.29
N GLY A 51 5.85 -4.76 2.68
CA GLY A 51 6.13 -3.56 1.91
C GLY A 51 6.66 -2.43 2.77
N GLN A 52 7.54 -1.64 2.16
CA GLN A 52 8.06 -0.42 2.77
C GLN A 52 7.93 0.71 1.77
N ASP A 53 7.35 1.81 2.22
CA ASP A 53 7.16 3.04 1.46
C ASP A 53 8.07 4.12 2.02
N LYS A 54 9.16 4.42 1.30
CA LYS A 54 10.13 5.46 1.65
C LYS A 54 9.78 6.80 1.00
N PHE A 55 9.93 7.84 1.79
CA PHE A 55 9.68 9.23 1.40
C PHE A 55 11.03 9.92 1.22
N ILE A 56 11.53 9.98 -0.02
CA ILE A 56 12.82 10.60 -0.33
C ILE A 56 12.59 12.10 -0.50
N HIS A 57 12.98 12.87 0.50
CA HIS A 57 12.83 14.33 0.52
C HIS A 57 13.89 14.98 -0.38
N SER A 58 13.49 15.68 -1.43
CA SER A 58 14.44 16.35 -2.34
C SER A 58 14.47 17.87 -2.20
N ARG A 59 13.40 18.47 -1.67
CA ARG A 59 13.27 19.92 -1.44
C ARG A 59 12.27 20.17 -0.30
N ARG A 60 11.69 21.37 -0.20
CA ARG A 60 10.67 21.67 0.82
C ARG A 60 9.47 20.73 0.68
N VAL A 61 9.32 19.81 1.63
CA VAL A 61 8.23 18.83 1.65
C VAL A 61 6.93 19.44 2.14
N SER A 62 5.82 19.02 1.54
CA SER A 62 4.48 19.40 1.99
C SER A 62 3.43 18.37 1.57
N GLY A 63 2.25 18.45 2.20
CA GLY A 63 1.10 17.60 1.89
C GLY A 63 0.99 16.35 2.76
N ALA A 64 -0.11 15.64 2.56
CA ALA A 64 -0.38 14.36 3.20
C ALA A 64 -0.33 13.24 2.15
N CYS A 65 0.14 12.07 2.56
CA CYS A 65 0.14 10.85 1.79
C CYS A 65 -0.85 9.87 2.38
N ALA A 66 -1.52 9.12 1.51
CA ALA A 66 -2.47 8.10 1.88
C ALA A 66 -2.20 6.83 1.07
N ILE A 67 -1.68 5.81 1.73
CA ILE A 67 -1.41 4.49 1.14
C ILE A 67 -2.67 3.64 1.32
N ARG A 68 -3.22 3.10 0.22
CA ARG A 68 -4.52 2.43 0.22
C ARG A 68 -4.41 0.98 -0.21
N PHE A 69 -5.07 0.11 0.56
CA PHE A 69 -5.23 -1.31 0.25
C PHE A 69 -6.71 -1.62 0.11
N HIS A 70 -7.19 -1.80 -1.11
CA HIS A 70 -8.57 -2.17 -1.37
C HIS A 70 -8.80 -3.64 -1.01
N LEU A 71 -9.78 -3.88 -0.13
CA LEU A 71 -10.11 -5.23 0.31
C LEU A 71 -11.07 -5.90 -0.69
N ALA A 72 -10.93 -7.22 -0.81
CA ALA A 72 -11.82 -8.03 -1.61
C ALA A 72 -13.28 -7.89 -1.12
N HIS A 73 -14.23 -8.15 -2.01
CA HIS A 73 -15.65 -8.16 -1.63
C HIS A 73 -15.88 -9.19 -0.52
N GLN A 74 -16.76 -8.85 0.43
CA GLN A 74 -17.08 -9.67 1.62
C GLN A 74 -15.90 -9.94 2.56
N THR A 75 -14.81 -9.17 2.50
CA THR A 75 -13.77 -9.23 3.55
C THR A 75 -14.34 -8.72 4.87
N GLU A 76 -14.35 -9.57 5.88
CA GLU A 76 -14.59 -9.22 7.28
C GLU A 76 -13.30 -8.65 7.88
N VAL A 77 -13.39 -7.50 8.54
CA VAL A 77 -12.26 -6.80 9.16
C VAL A 77 -12.53 -6.76 10.65
N GLN A 78 -11.60 -7.30 11.43
CA GLN A 78 -11.57 -7.22 12.88
C GLN A 78 -10.36 -6.37 13.27
N ASP A 79 -10.62 -5.26 13.96
CA ASP A 79 -9.58 -4.36 14.44
C ASP A 79 -9.20 -4.77 15.87
N ALA A 80 -7.93 -5.14 16.08
CA ALA A 80 -7.37 -5.50 17.37
C ALA A 80 -6.54 -4.38 18.00
N GLY A 81 -6.49 -3.20 17.36
CA GLY A 81 -5.77 -2.01 17.81
C GLY A 81 -4.39 -1.87 17.17
N ASP A 82 -3.53 -2.87 17.31
CA ASP A 82 -2.16 -2.91 16.77
C ASP A 82 -2.03 -3.72 15.47
N LEU A 83 -3.07 -4.47 15.13
CA LEU A 83 -3.17 -5.24 13.90
C LEU A 83 -4.62 -5.31 13.44
N LEU A 84 -4.81 -5.57 12.14
CA LEU A 84 -6.09 -5.95 11.58
C LEU A 84 -6.10 -7.43 11.25
N ARG A 85 -7.19 -8.12 11.59
CA ARG A 85 -7.46 -9.47 11.14
C ARG A 85 -8.52 -9.45 10.04
N LEU A 86 -8.18 -9.99 8.89
CA LEU A 86 -8.92 -9.92 7.63
C LEU A 86 -9.37 -11.32 7.24
N LYS A 87 -10.65 -11.63 7.43
CA LYS A 87 -11.23 -12.91 7.01
C LYS A 87 -11.89 -12.74 5.65
N LEU A 88 -11.36 -13.46 4.66
CA LEU A 88 -11.84 -13.44 3.28
C LEU A 88 -13.06 -14.36 3.12
N ALA A 89 -13.86 -14.13 2.07
CA ALA A 89 -15.00 -14.99 1.72
C ALA A 89 -14.59 -16.45 1.41
N SER A 90 -13.33 -16.69 1.02
CA SER A 90 -12.77 -18.04 0.84
C SER A 90 -12.53 -18.79 2.15
N GLY A 91 -12.61 -18.12 3.29
CA GLY A 91 -12.25 -18.66 4.61
C GLY A 91 -10.79 -18.40 4.99
N ALA A 92 -9.93 -17.99 4.05
CA ALA A 92 -8.56 -17.61 4.35
C ALA A 92 -8.54 -16.37 5.28
N VAL A 93 -7.62 -16.36 6.23
CA VAL A 93 -7.45 -15.27 7.18
C VAL A 93 -6.06 -14.68 7.02
N TRP A 94 -5.99 -13.36 6.92
CA TRP A 94 -4.75 -12.60 6.89
C TRP A 94 -4.69 -11.67 8.09
N THR A 95 -3.51 -11.46 8.61
CA THR A 95 -3.21 -10.34 9.50
C THR A 95 -2.58 -9.22 8.69
N PHE A 96 -2.86 -7.98 9.07
CA PHE A 96 -2.23 -6.79 8.53
C PHE A 96 -1.66 -5.96 9.67
N LEU A 97 -0.35 -5.73 9.62
CA LEU A 97 0.39 -4.87 10.55
C LEU A 97 0.95 -3.68 9.78
N TRP A 98 1.12 -2.56 10.47
CA TRP A 98 1.71 -1.34 9.91
C TRP A 98 2.53 -0.60 10.96
N GLU A 99 3.43 0.26 10.49
CA GLU A 99 4.22 1.17 11.32
C GLU A 99 4.49 2.48 10.56
N GLY A 100 4.56 3.60 11.29
CA GLY A 100 4.92 4.90 10.72
C GLY A 100 3.75 5.68 10.10
N ALA A 101 2.50 5.23 10.30
CA ALA A 101 1.31 5.92 9.78
C ALA A 101 0.08 5.69 10.68
N ASP A 102 -0.89 6.60 10.59
CA ASP A 102 -2.20 6.43 11.20
C ASP A 102 -3.07 5.54 10.31
N MET A 103 -3.70 4.51 10.89
CA MET A 103 -4.53 3.56 10.15
C MET A 103 -6.01 3.86 10.35
N ARG A 104 -6.79 3.75 9.27
CA ARG A 104 -8.24 3.71 9.33
C ARG A 104 -8.85 2.84 8.23
N ILE A 105 -10.10 2.42 8.45
CA ILE A 105 -10.90 1.70 7.46
C ILE A 105 -11.87 2.68 6.78
N GLU A 106 -11.89 2.67 5.45
CA GLU A 106 -12.84 3.42 4.64
C GLU A 106 -13.75 2.53 3.80
N ASP A 107 -14.89 3.09 3.39
CA ASP A 107 -15.65 2.56 2.27
C ASP A 107 -14.85 2.64 0.97
N SER A 108 -15.04 1.64 0.11
CA SER A 108 -14.42 1.54 -1.20
C SER A 108 -15.41 0.93 -2.19
N VAL A 109 -15.07 0.99 -3.47
CA VAL A 109 -15.84 0.33 -4.54
C VAL A 109 -14.92 -0.48 -5.42
N ARG A 110 -15.32 -1.70 -5.77
CA ARG A 110 -14.70 -2.51 -6.82
C ARG A 110 -15.61 -2.55 -8.03
N GLN A 111 -15.10 -2.12 -9.18
CA GLN A 111 -15.79 -2.30 -10.46
C GLN A 111 -15.33 -3.62 -11.11
N SER A 112 -16.29 -4.42 -11.57
CA SER A 112 -16.06 -5.58 -12.44
C SER A 112 -16.86 -5.41 -13.72
N ALA A 113 -16.25 -5.74 -14.87
CA ALA A 113 -16.92 -5.70 -16.17
C ALA A 113 -18.16 -6.63 -16.24
N TYR A 114 -18.18 -7.70 -15.44
CA TYR A 114 -19.26 -8.70 -15.44
C TYR A 114 -20.31 -8.49 -14.35
N PHE A 115 -19.93 -7.93 -13.20
CA PHE A 115 -20.78 -7.91 -12.00
C PHE A 115 -21.12 -6.50 -11.51
N GLY A 116 -20.64 -5.46 -12.19
CA GLY A 116 -20.94 -4.07 -11.86
C GLY A 116 -20.11 -3.55 -10.67
N PHE A 117 -20.67 -2.59 -9.93
CA PHE A 117 -20.02 -1.97 -8.77
C PHE A 117 -20.38 -2.71 -7.48
N HIS A 118 -19.37 -3.18 -6.76
CA HIS A 118 -19.54 -3.76 -5.43
C HIS A 118 -18.97 -2.82 -4.38
N ARG A 119 -19.76 -2.52 -3.34
CA ARG A 119 -19.23 -1.89 -2.13
C ARG A 119 -18.23 -2.84 -1.49
N THR A 120 -17.07 -2.31 -1.18
CA THR A 120 -15.99 -2.97 -0.45
C THR A 120 -15.49 -2.04 0.64
N ARG A 121 -14.46 -2.46 1.35
CA ARG A 121 -13.72 -1.61 2.29
C ARG A 121 -12.28 -1.49 1.82
N GLN A 122 -11.55 -0.52 2.36
CA GLN A 122 -10.12 -0.38 2.16
C GLN A 122 -9.44 -0.03 3.47
N ILE A 123 -8.19 -0.45 3.62
CA ILE A 123 -7.30 0.03 4.65
C ILE A 123 -6.61 1.29 4.10
N VAL A 124 -6.57 2.35 4.89
CA VAL A 124 -5.87 3.59 4.55
C VAL A 124 -4.85 3.87 5.64
N LEU A 125 -3.59 4.00 5.22
CA LEU A 125 -2.50 4.51 6.06
C LEU A 125 -2.26 5.96 5.69
N ASP A 126 -2.54 6.88 6.60
CA ASP A 126 -2.37 8.32 6.42
C ASP A 126 -1.11 8.81 7.15
N VAL A 127 -0.34 9.68 6.48
CA VAL A 127 0.85 10.30 7.06
C VAL A 127 1.09 11.69 6.45
N LEU A 128 1.64 12.62 7.22
CA LEU A 128 2.16 13.87 6.67
C LEU A 128 3.50 13.59 5.99
N ALA A 129 3.64 13.96 4.71
CA ALA A 129 4.83 13.63 3.92
C ALA A 129 6.11 14.23 4.53
N ALA A 130 6.00 15.35 5.22
CA ALA A 130 7.13 16.02 5.88
C ALA A 130 7.62 15.27 7.15
N ASP A 131 6.74 14.48 7.78
CA ASP A 131 7.05 13.74 9.01
C ASP A 131 7.39 12.27 8.73
N ALA A 132 7.09 11.80 7.52
CA ALA A 132 7.37 10.45 7.07
C ALA A 132 8.79 10.32 6.52
N ASN A 133 9.57 9.38 7.05
CA ASN A 133 10.76 8.84 6.39
C ASN A 133 10.42 7.50 5.71
N GLU A 134 9.68 6.65 6.41
CA GLU A 134 9.27 5.33 5.96
C GLU A 134 7.92 4.96 6.60
N VAL A 135 7.07 4.25 5.83
CA VAL A 135 5.89 3.55 6.30
C VAL A 135 6.05 2.07 5.96
N SER A 136 6.00 1.20 6.95
CA SER A 136 6.12 -0.25 6.76
C SER A 136 4.76 -0.92 6.95
N TRP A 137 4.49 -1.97 6.17
CA TRP A 137 3.27 -2.76 6.27
C TRP A 137 3.50 -4.21 5.91
N ILE A 138 2.75 -5.11 6.53
CA ILE A 138 2.91 -6.55 6.36
C ILE A 138 1.54 -7.20 6.27
N PHE A 139 1.33 -8.04 5.26
CA PHE A 139 0.26 -9.03 5.23
C PHE A 139 0.83 -10.41 5.53
N THR A 140 0.28 -11.12 6.51
CA THR A 140 0.67 -12.50 6.83
C THR A 140 -0.56 -13.40 6.85
N LEU A 141 -0.55 -14.45 6.04
CA LEU A 141 -1.59 -15.48 6.03
C LEU A 141 -1.52 -16.28 7.35
N GLU A 142 -2.64 -16.40 8.05
CA GLU A 142 -2.76 -17.29 9.20
C GLU A 142 -2.77 -18.74 8.71
N GLU A 143 -1.87 -19.57 9.25
CA GLU A 143 -1.94 -21.02 9.04
C GLU A 143 -3.04 -21.61 9.93
N ALA A 144 -3.85 -22.50 9.36
CA ALA A 144 -4.95 -23.18 10.03
C ALA A 144 -4.47 -24.34 10.91
#